data_AF-A0A060CFD8-F1
#
_entry.id   AF-A0A060CFD8-F1
#
_cell.length_a   1.000
_cell.length_b   1.000
_cell.length_c   1.000
_cell.angle_alpha   90.00
_cell.angle_beta   90.00
_cell.angle_gamma   90.00
#
_symmetry.space_group_name_H-M   'P 1'
#
loop_
_entity.id
_entity.type
_entity.pdbx_description
1 polymer ?
#
loop_
_entity_poly.entity_id
_entity_poly.type
_entity_poly.pdbx_seq_one_letter_code
_entity_poly.pdbx_strand_id
1 'polypeptide(L)'
;MLVLDWESYQNRSYGYDDADWIATWRQRVFDKTGIWAVVYASLADAYDLGLDSTELWVAQYASYNRSYGYQSVPWNEGAYKCAMRQYTSSGILDGWGGVLDLNKFYGDAAQWEAYATAESVQTVEKRKYKKMECIIQPNGENHLIYFDGSHIHSLGHPDEATAIDMVY
;
A
#
# COMPACT_ATOMS: atom_id res chain seq x y z
N MET A 1 -4.48 2.25 0.56
CA MET A 1 -4.11 1.36 1.68
C MET A 1 -4.95 1.73 2.87
N LEU A 2 -5.58 0.73 3.47
CA LEU A 2 -6.29 0.88 4.74
C LEU A 2 -5.37 0.37 5.84
N VAL A 3 -5.31 1.11 6.95
CA VAL A 3 -4.46 0.79 8.09
C VAL A 3 -5.27 0.86 9.38
N LEU A 4 -5.07 -0.11 10.26
CA LEU A 4 -5.45 -0.01 11.66
C LEU A 4 -4.25 0.45 12.47
N ASP A 5 -4.38 1.59 13.14
CA ASP A 5 -3.41 2.03 14.15
C ASP A 5 -3.73 1.33 15.47
N TRP A 6 -2.96 0.30 15.82
CA TRP A 6 -3.11 -0.45 17.06
C TRP A 6 -2.04 -0.05 18.07
N GLU A 7 -2.41 0.92 18.92
CA GLU A 7 -1.58 1.39 20.03
C GLU A 7 -2.39 1.48 21.33
N SER A 8 -1.70 1.60 22.46
CA SER A 8 -2.33 1.65 23.80
C SER A 8 -2.98 2.99 24.13
N TYR A 9 -2.53 4.08 23.50
CA TYR A 9 -3.03 5.40 23.80
C TYR A 9 -4.46 5.56 23.30
N GLN A 10 -5.38 5.91 24.22
CA GLN A 10 -6.81 6.10 23.92
C GLN A 10 -7.51 4.87 23.31
N ASN A 11 -6.92 3.67 23.42
CA ASN A 11 -7.50 2.43 22.96
C ASN A 11 -7.91 1.54 24.14
N ARG A 12 -9.20 1.53 24.45
CA ARG A 12 -9.75 0.70 25.55
C ARG A 12 -9.69 -0.80 25.31
N SER A 13 -9.48 -1.23 24.06
CA SER A 13 -9.46 -2.64 23.68
C SER A 13 -8.06 -3.23 23.68
N TYR A 14 -7.02 -2.39 23.77
CA TYR A 14 -5.63 -2.81 23.82
C TYR A 14 -5.31 -3.63 25.08
N GLY A 15 -4.56 -4.72 24.89
CA GLY A 15 -4.08 -5.62 25.94
C GLY A 15 -5.11 -6.63 26.49
N TYR A 16 -6.30 -6.73 25.88
CA TYR A 16 -7.35 -7.65 26.36
C TYR A 16 -7.48 -8.89 25.47
N ASP A 17 -7.89 -8.70 24.21
CA ASP A 17 -8.10 -9.77 23.21
C ASP A 17 -7.63 -9.27 21.84
N ASP A 18 -6.41 -8.74 21.78
CA ASP A 18 -5.92 -7.94 20.66
C ASP A 18 -6.02 -8.66 19.31
N ALA A 19 -5.50 -9.89 19.23
CA ALA A 19 -5.52 -10.68 18.01
C ALA A 19 -6.96 -10.93 17.49
N ASP A 20 -7.88 -11.34 18.37
CA ASP A 20 -9.26 -11.65 18.00
C ASP A 20 -10.05 -10.38 17.62
N TRP A 21 -9.82 -9.28 18.34
CA TRP A 21 -10.43 -8.00 18.04
C TRP A 21 -9.98 -7.49 16.67
N ILE A 22 -8.67 -7.52 16.43
CA ILE A 22 -8.06 -7.09 15.17
C ILE A 22 -8.56 -7.96 14.02
N ALA A 23 -8.59 -9.29 14.17
CA ALA A 23 -9.09 -10.20 13.15
C ALA A 23 -10.55 -9.88 12.78
N THR A 24 -11.41 -9.67 13.78
CA THR A 24 -12.82 -9.30 13.60
C THR A 24 -12.96 -7.97 12.87
N TRP A 25 -12.18 -6.96 13.27
CA TRP A 25 -12.20 -5.65 12.63
C TRP A 25 -11.69 -5.70 11.19
N ARG A 26 -10.58 -6.41 10.93
CA ARG A 26 -9.99 -6.56 9.59
C ARG A 26 -10.96 -7.23 8.63
N GLN A 27 -11.63 -8.30 9.08
CA GLN A 27 -12.67 -8.96 8.28
C GLN A 27 -13.81 -7.99 7.94
N ARG A 28 -14.28 -7.21 8.93
CA ARG A 28 -15.34 -6.22 8.72
C ARG A 28 -14.96 -5.16 7.69
N VAL A 29 -13.71 -4.69 7.71
CA VAL A 29 -13.19 -3.73 6.74
C VAL A 29 -13.07 -4.37 5.35
N PHE A 30 -12.55 -5.59 5.28
CA PHE A 30 -12.44 -6.33 4.03
C PHE A 30 -13.83 -6.54 3.39
N ASP A 31 -14.83 -6.98 4.15
CA ASP A 31 -16.21 -7.19 3.65
C ASP A 31 -16.84 -5.92 3.06
N LYS A 32 -16.37 -4.74 3.50
CA LYS A 32 -16.89 -3.44 3.05
C LYS A 32 -16.10 -2.83 1.90
N THR A 33 -14.84 -3.22 1.73
CA THR A 33 -13.90 -2.50 0.85
C THR A 33 -13.19 -3.39 -0.16
N GLY A 34 -13.18 -4.70 0.06
CA GLY A 34 -12.34 -5.65 -0.66
C GLY A 34 -10.84 -5.53 -0.37
N ILE A 35 -10.44 -4.68 0.57
CA ILE A 35 -9.03 -4.43 0.92
C ILE A 35 -8.72 -5.02 2.30
N TRP A 36 -7.69 -5.85 2.37
CA TRP A 36 -7.13 -6.28 3.65
C TRP A 36 -6.33 -5.13 4.26
N ALA A 37 -6.80 -4.63 5.41
CA ALA A 37 -6.10 -3.58 6.12
C ALA A 37 -4.77 -4.09 6.68
N VAL A 38 -3.72 -3.26 6.56
CA VAL A 38 -2.44 -3.44 7.25
C VAL A 38 -2.62 -3.01 8.72
N VAL A 39 -1.92 -3.64 9.65
CA VAL A 39 -1.97 -3.27 11.07
C VAL A 39 -0.67 -2.63 11.47
N TYR A 40 -0.76 -1.38 11.91
CA TYR A 40 0.33 -0.68 12.56
C TYR A 40 0.38 -1.06 14.04
N ALA A 41 1.58 -1.38 14.53
CA ALA A 41 1.81 -1.68 15.95
C ALA A 41 3.28 -1.46 16.34
N SER A 42 3.53 -1.33 17.64
CA SER A 42 4.90 -1.37 18.16
C SER A 42 5.53 -2.75 17.92
N LEU A 43 6.86 -2.83 17.75
CA LEU A 43 7.54 -4.12 17.65
C LEU A 43 7.27 -5.04 18.86
N ALA A 44 7.03 -4.45 20.04
CA ALA A 44 6.75 -5.23 21.25
C ALA A 44 5.44 -6.03 21.16
N ASP A 45 4.47 -5.52 20.39
CA ASP A 45 3.13 -6.11 20.30
C ASP A 45 2.91 -6.86 18.98
N ALA A 46 3.59 -6.43 17.90
CA ALA A 46 3.27 -6.82 16.53
C ALA A 46 3.19 -8.33 16.28
N TYR A 47 4.00 -9.13 16.98
CA TYR A 47 4.06 -10.59 16.81
C TYR A 47 3.04 -11.37 17.63
N ASP A 48 2.33 -10.71 18.56
CA ASP A 48 1.26 -11.31 19.36
C ASP A 48 -0.13 -11.06 18.75
N LEU A 49 -0.21 -10.31 17.63
CA LEU A 49 -1.48 -9.94 16.97
C LEU A 49 -2.04 -11.01 16.04
N GLY A 50 -1.34 -12.14 15.84
CA GLY A 50 -1.80 -13.24 14.97
C GLY A 50 -1.80 -12.91 13.47
N LEU A 51 -0.88 -12.05 13.03
CA LEU A 51 -0.79 -11.56 11.65
C LEU A 51 0.46 -12.04 10.93
N ASP A 52 0.38 -12.19 9.61
CA ASP A 52 1.56 -12.44 8.79
C ASP A 52 2.44 -11.18 8.70
N SER A 53 3.75 -11.37 8.52
CA SER A 53 4.68 -10.23 8.40
C SER A 53 4.35 -9.27 7.25
N THR A 54 3.70 -9.76 6.19
CA THR A 54 3.22 -8.93 5.06
C THR A 54 1.98 -8.12 5.41
N GLU A 55 1.43 -8.25 6.60
CA GLU A 55 0.23 -7.53 7.05
C GLU A 55 0.57 -6.49 8.14
N LEU A 56 1.85 -6.40 8.51
CA LEU A 56 2.33 -5.58 9.61
C LEU A 56 3.07 -4.33 9.14
N TRP A 57 2.70 -3.19 9.72
CA TRP A 57 3.47 -1.96 9.73
C TRP A 57 4.07 -1.77 11.13
N VAL A 58 5.37 -2.03 11.29
CA VAL A 58 6.00 -2.07 12.61
C VAL A 58 6.70 -0.76 12.95
N ALA A 59 6.40 -0.19 14.11
CA ALA A 59 7.19 0.89 14.70
C ALA A 59 8.37 0.35 15.51
N GLN A 60 9.59 0.72 15.11
CA GLN A 60 10.79 0.51 15.91
C GLN A 60 11.83 1.59 15.62
N TYR A 61 12.10 2.42 16.64
CA TYR A 61 13.03 3.53 16.52
C TYR A 61 14.36 3.21 17.21
N ALA A 62 15.46 3.66 16.61
CA ALA A 62 16.77 3.61 17.27
C ALA A 62 16.81 4.50 18.53
N SER A 63 16.10 5.64 18.46
CA SER A 63 15.92 6.61 19.53
C SER A 63 14.78 7.58 19.18
N TYR A 64 14.41 8.44 20.12
CA TYR A 64 13.49 9.56 19.90
C TYR A 64 14.20 10.86 19.46
N ASN A 65 15.48 10.78 19.10
CA ASN A 65 16.23 11.93 18.59
C ASN A 65 15.87 12.23 17.14
N ARG A 66 16.26 13.43 16.67
CA ARG A 66 16.07 13.84 15.28
C ARG A 66 16.80 12.89 14.33
N SER A 67 16.09 12.45 13.29
CA SER A 67 16.63 11.64 12.20
C SER A 67 16.60 12.47 10.92
N TYR A 68 17.73 12.65 10.25
CA TYR A 68 17.82 13.51 9.08
C TYR A 68 17.83 12.67 7.81
N GLY A 69 16.98 13.03 6.85
CA GLY A 69 16.89 12.37 5.56
C GLY A 69 16.21 10.99 5.60
N TYR A 70 16.03 10.43 4.41
CA TYR A 70 15.57 9.06 4.24
C TYR A 70 16.71 8.06 4.54
N GLN A 71 16.39 6.96 5.23
CA GLN A 71 17.34 5.89 5.51
C GLN A 71 16.97 4.62 4.76
N SER A 72 17.79 4.23 3.79
CA SER A 72 17.61 2.97 3.05
C SER A 72 17.97 1.74 3.89
N VAL A 73 18.81 1.89 4.91
CA VAL A 73 19.20 0.85 5.87
C VAL A 73 19.06 1.43 7.28
N PRO A 74 17.84 1.47 7.84
CA PRO A 74 17.62 1.98 9.19
C PRO A 74 18.28 1.06 10.24
N TRP A 75 18.44 1.55 11.46
CA TRP A 75 18.99 0.77 12.56
C TRP A 75 18.25 -0.57 12.75
N ASN A 76 18.96 -1.66 13.09
CA ASN A 76 18.38 -3.00 13.30
C ASN A 76 17.68 -3.60 12.05
N GLU A 77 18.12 -3.19 10.85
CA GLU A 77 17.63 -3.74 9.59
C GLU A 77 17.84 -5.27 9.52
N GLY A 78 16.81 -5.99 9.06
CA GLY A 78 16.88 -7.44 8.84
C GLY A 78 16.68 -8.29 10.10
N ALA A 79 16.53 -7.69 11.28
CA ALA A 79 16.27 -8.43 12.52
C ALA A 79 14.89 -9.10 12.56
N TYR A 80 13.94 -8.59 11.78
CA TYR A 80 12.58 -9.10 11.69
C TYR A 80 11.94 -8.71 10.35
N LYS A 81 10.79 -9.31 10.03
CA LYS A 81 10.06 -9.07 8.77
C LYS A 81 8.79 -8.27 9.03
N CYS A 82 8.52 -7.29 8.17
CA CYS A 82 7.28 -6.52 8.12
C CYS A 82 7.03 -6.03 6.69
N ALA A 83 5.81 -5.62 6.36
CA ALA A 83 5.51 -4.98 5.08
C ALA A 83 6.07 -3.56 5.06
N MET A 84 5.90 -2.84 6.16
CA MET A 84 6.38 -1.48 6.35
C MET A 84 6.98 -1.30 7.73
N ARG A 85 8.00 -0.46 7.84
CA ARG A 85 8.60 -0.09 9.11
C ARG A 85 8.61 1.41 9.30
N GLN A 86 8.04 1.89 10.39
CA GLN A 86 8.29 3.24 10.88
C GLN A 86 9.58 3.22 11.71
N TYR A 87 10.63 3.87 11.21
CA TYR A 87 11.96 3.82 11.83
C TYR A 87 12.29 5.06 12.66
N THR A 88 11.46 6.11 12.58
CA THR A 88 11.56 7.31 13.42
C THR A 88 10.23 8.04 13.44
N SER A 89 9.93 8.70 14.57
CA SER A 89 8.85 9.68 14.69
C SER A 89 9.35 11.14 14.73
N SER A 90 10.62 11.34 14.40
CA SER A 90 11.30 12.64 14.50
C SER A 90 12.19 12.91 13.29
N GLY A 91 11.72 12.47 12.12
CA GLY A 91 12.36 12.65 10.83
C GLY A 91 12.34 14.10 10.34
N ILE A 92 13.42 14.53 9.69
CA ILE A 92 13.56 15.84 9.04
C ILE A 92 13.87 15.60 7.57
N LEU A 93 13.04 16.15 6.69
CA LEU A 93 13.24 16.14 5.24
C LEU A 93 13.35 17.58 4.72
N ASP A 94 14.27 17.79 3.79
CA ASP A 94 14.42 19.10 3.14
C ASP A 94 13.11 19.49 2.45
N GLY A 95 12.71 20.76 2.64
CA GLY A 95 11.44 21.27 2.14
C GLY A 95 10.22 21.00 3.04
N TRP A 96 10.38 20.28 4.16
CA TRP A 96 9.33 20.10 5.16
C TRP A 96 9.64 20.84 6.46
N GLY A 97 8.74 21.70 6.92
CA GLY A 97 8.96 22.62 8.05
C GLY A 97 8.82 22.01 9.45
N GLY A 98 8.82 20.69 9.61
CA GLY A 98 8.52 20.01 10.87
C GLY A 98 9.11 18.62 11.00
N VAL A 99 8.73 17.90 12.07
CA VAL A 99 9.03 16.47 12.18
C VAL A 99 8.06 15.64 11.37
N LEU A 100 8.54 14.50 10.90
CA LEU A 100 7.76 13.47 10.22
C LEU A 100 8.04 12.12 10.82
N ASP A 101 7.02 11.27 10.80
CA ASP A 101 7.25 9.83 10.87
C ASP A 101 7.81 9.37 9.54
N LEU A 102 8.98 8.71 9.55
CA LEU A 102 9.59 8.18 8.34
C LEU A 102 9.54 6.67 8.30
N ASN A 103 9.21 6.15 7.12
CA ASN A 103 8.89 4.76 6.91
C ASN A 103 9.73 4.16 5.78
N LYS A 104 9.99 2.86 5.88
CA LYS A 104 10.52 2.05 4.78
C LYS A 104 9.51 0.96 4.45
N PHE A 105 9.10 0.92 3.18
CA PHE A 105 8.31 -0.18 2.63
C PHE A 105 9.27 -1.24 2.08
N TYR A 106 8.99 -2.52 2.35
CA TYR A 106 9.86 -3.64 1.95
C TYR A 106 9.37 -4.37 0.70
N GLY A 107 8.21 -3.98 0.17
CA GLY A 107 7.70 -4.49 -1.09
C GLY A 107 8.09 -3.65 -2.31
N ASP A 108 7.71 -4.14 -3.48
CA ASP A 108 7.83 -3.43 -4.75
C ASP A 108 6.57 -2.59 -5.09
N ALA A 109 6.61 -1.90 -6.24
CA ALA A 109 5.49 -1.08 -6.68
C ALA A 109 4.19 -1.87 -6.93
N ALA A 110 4.27 -3.14 -7.33
CA ALA A 110 3.07 -3.95 -7.54
C ALA A 110 2.43 -4.36 -6.21
N GLN A 111 3.26 -4.69 -5.22
CA GLN A 111 2.80 -4.94 -3.85
C GLN A 111 2.20 -3.67 -3.23
N TRP A 112 2.82 -2.50 -3.44
CA TRP A 112 2.25 -1.22 -3.01
C TRP A 112 0.87 -0.97 -3.62
N GLU A 113 0.73 -1.17 -4.93
CA GLU A 113 -0.55 -1.00 -5.63
C GLU A 113 -1.62 -1.98 -5.12
N ALA A 114 -1.25 -3.22 -4.81
CA ALA A 114 -2.15 -4.19 -4.20
C ALA A 114 -2.61 -3.79 -2.78
N TYR A 115 -1.77 -3.10 -2.00
CA TYR A 115 -2.23 -2.47 -0.75
C TYR A 115 -3.05 -1.21 -1.01
N ALA A 116 -2.74 -0.47 -2.08
CA ALA A 116 -3.40 0.78 -2.42
C ALA A 116 -4.84 0.56 -2.90
N THR A 117 -5.07 -0.56 -3.58
CA THR A 117 -6.31 -0.90 -4.29
C THR A 117 -6.98 -2.16 -3.72
N ALA A 118 -8.24 -2.41 -4.06
CA ALA A 118 -8.94 -3.66 -3.73
C ALA A 118 -8.52 -4.84 -4.63
N GLU A 119 -7.37 -4.75 -5.29
CA GLU A 119 -6.95 -5.68 -6.32
C GLU A 119 -5.81 -6.57 -5.85
N SER A 120 -5.94 -7.87 -6.13
CA SER A 120 -4.87 -8.83 -5.83
C SER A 120 -3.60 -8.52 -6.65
N VAL A 121 -2.43 -8.93 -6.16
CA VAL A 121 -1.15 -8.78 -6.89
C VAL A 121 -1.23 -9.37 -8.31
N GLN A 122 -1.95 -10.49 -8.50
CA GLN A 122 -2.16 -11.06 -9.84
C GLN A 122 -3.02 -10.17 -10.75
N THR A 123 -3.96 -9.43 -10.18
CA THR A 123 -4.77 -8.45 -10.90
C THR A 123 -3.95 -7.20 -11.23
N VAL A 124 -3.10 -6.75 -10.30
CA VAL A 124 -2.16 -5.63 -10.50
C VAL A 124 -1.12 -5.94 -11.58
N GLU A 125 -0.55 -7.15 -11.59
CA GLU A 125 0.36 -7.60 -12.65
C GLU A 125 -0.35 -7.64 -14.01
N LYS A 126 -1.63 -8.03 -14.07
CA LYS A 126 -2.45 -7.93 -15.28
C LYS A 126 -2.81 -6.49 -15.64
N ARG A 127 -2.86 -5.58 -14.66
CA ARG A 127 -3.09 -4.14 -14.83
C ARG A 127 -1.86 -3.39 -15.32
N LYS A 128 -0.65 -3.95 -15.14
CA LYS A 128 0.55 -3.50 -15.84
C LYS A 128 0.42 -3.84 -17.33
N TYR A 129 -0.34 -2.98 -18.00
CA TYR A 129 -0.44 -2.77 -19.44
C TYR A 129 -1.13 -3.90 -20.21
N LYS A 130 -2.41 -3.68 -20.53
CA LYS A 130 -2.82 -3.99 -21.90
C LYS A 130 -2.02 -3.04 -22.79
N LYS A 131 -0.97 -3.55 -23.43
CA LYS A 131 -0.24 -2.84 -24.48
C LYS A 131 -1.30 -2.23 -25.40
N MET A 132 -1.35 -0.93 -25.54
CA MET A 132 -2.25 -0.27 -26.48
C MET A 132 -1.34 0.43 -27.48
N GLU A 133 -1.28 -0.10 -28.69
CA GLU A 133 -0.42 0.46 -29.74
C GLU A 133 -1.09 1.65 -30.42
N CYS A 134 -2.41 1.62 -30.58
CA CYS A 134 -3.15 2.77 -31.11
C CYS A 134 -4.64 2.76 -30.72
N ILE A 135 -5.22 3.97 -30.72
CA ILE A 135 -6.66 4.22 -30.63
C ILE A 135 -7.18 4.52 -32.04
N ILE A 136 -8.31 3.94 -32.40
CA ILE A 136 -8.95 4.10 -33.71
C ILE A 136 -10.39 4.53 -33.49
N GLN A 137 -10.86 5.52 -34.26
CA GLN A 137 -12.28 5.83 -34.41
C GLN A 137 -12.78 5.20 -35.71
N PRO A 138 -13.58 4.13 -35.68
CA PRO A 138 -14.12 3.52 -36.88
C PRO A 138 -15.07 4.47 -37.62
N ASN A 139 -14.99 4.49 -38.95
CA ASN A 139 -15.86 5.35 -39.76
C ASN A 139 -17.33 4.95 -39.61
N GLY A 140 -18.18 5.92 -39.25
CA GLY A 140 -19.62 5.71 -39.10
C GLY A 140 -20.05 5.16 -37.74
N GLU A 141 -19.13 5.03 -36.78
CA GLU A 141 -19.43 4.56 -35.43
C GLU A 141 -19.19 5.65 -34.39
N ASN A 142 -20.03 5.67 -33.35
CA ASN A 142 -19.97 6.63 -32.24
C ASN A 142 -19.17 6.09 -31.04
N HIS A 143 -18.21 5.20 -31.28
CA HIS A 143 -17.36 4.66 -30.22
C HIS A 143 -15.91 4.54 -30.67
N LEU A 144 -15.00 4.47 -29.70
CA LEU A 144 -13.57 4.27 -29.93
C LEU A 144 -13.22 2.79 -29.72
N ILE A 145 -12.23 2.31 -30.46
CA ILE A 145 -11.60 1.01 -30.26
C ILE A 145 -10.11 1.19 -30.02
N TYR A 146 -9.45 0.18 -29.47
CA TYR A 146 -8.00 0.15 -29.41
C TYR A 146 -7.41 -1.18 -29.89
N PHE A 147 -6.17 -1.12 -30.40
CA PHE A 147 -5.39 -2.28 -30.83
C PHE A 147 -4.23 -2.53 -29.87
N ASP A 148 -4.04 -3.78 -29.47
CA ASP A 148 -3.01 -4.16 -28.49
C ASP A 148 -1.71 -4.73 -29.06
N GLY A 149 -1.57 -4.73 -30.39
CA GLY A 149 -0.50 -5.45 -31.10
C GLY A 149 -0.93 -6.82 -31.63
N SER A 150 -2.10 -7.32 -31.25
CA SER A 150 -2.64 -8.62 -31.67
C SER A 150 -4.16 -8.64 -31.92
N HIS A 151 -4.95 -7.91 -31.13
CA HIS A 151 -6.41 -7.91 -31.16
C HIS A 151 -6.98 -6.49 -31.05
N ILE A 152 -8.19 -6.32 -31.57
CA ILE A 152 -8.99 -5.09 -31.46
C ILE A 152 -9.99 -5.24 -30.31
N HIS A 153 -10.14 -4.19 -29.51
CA HIS A 153 -11.05 -4.14 -28.37
C HIS A 153 -11.94 -2.88 -28.43
N SER A 154 -13.23 -3.01 -28.14
CA SER A 154 -14.13 -1.86 -28.00
C SER A 154 -13.93 -1.17 -26.66
N LEU A 155 -13.84 0.16 -26.66
CA LEU A 155 -13.84 0.97 -25.43
C LEU A 155 -15.28 1.22 -25.00
N GLY A 156 -15.59 0.86 -23.75
CA GLY A 156 -16.95 0.98 -23.20
C GLY A 156 -17.27 2.40 -22.73
N HIS A 157 -16.24 3.24 -22.53
CA HIS A 157 -16.38 4.62 -22.09
C HIS A 157 -15.23 5.48 -22.66
N PRO A 158 -15.50 6.71 -23.17
CA PRO A 158 -14.46 7.58 -23.73
C PRO A 158 -13.38 7.98 -22.72
N ASP A 159 -13.66 7.92 -21.42
CA ASP A 159 -12.68 8.23 -20.36
C ASP A 159 -11.54 7.20 -20.26
N GLU A 160 -11.69 5.99 -20.82
CA GLU A 160 -10.63 4.97 -20.88
C GLU A 160 -9.45 5.39 -21.77
N ALA A 161 -9.64 6.35 -22.68
CA ALA A 161 -8.58 6.94 -23.50
C ALA A 161 -7.64 7.88 -22.71
N THR A 162 -8.03 8.30 -21.50
CA THR A 162 -7.25 9.25 -20.68
C THR A 162 -6.15 8.58 -19.85
N ALA A 163 -6.03 7.25 -19.92
CA ALA A 163 -5.05 6.48 -19.16
C ALA A 163 -3.80 6.10 -19.99
N ILE A 164 -3.30 6.99 -20.84
CA ILE A 164 -2.10 6.73 -21.65
C ILE A 164 -1.24 7.98 -21.71
N ASP A 165 -0.31 8.07 -20.76
CA ASP A 165 0.98 8.67 -21.04
C ASP A 165 2.02 8.07 -20.11
N MET A 166 2.80 7.11 -20.59
CA MET A 166 4.18 6.86 -20.17
C MET A 166 4.86 5.99 -21.24
N VAL A 167 5.58 6.65 -22.14
CA VAL A 167 6.95 6.35 -22.62
C VAL A 167 7.12 6.95 -24.02
N TYR A 168 7.74 8.13 -24.04
CA TYR A 168 8.97 8.32 -24.83
C TYR A 168 10.12 8.46 -23.84
#